data_AF-A0AAD7FH51-F1
#
_entry.id   AF-A0AAD7FH51-F1
#
_cell.length_a   1.000
_cell.length_b   1.000
_cell.length_c   1.000
_cell.angle_alpha   90.00
_cell.angle_beta   90.00
_cell.angle_gamma   90.00
#
_symmetry.space_group_name_H-M   'P 1'
#
loop_
_entity.id
_entity.type
_entity.pdbx_description
1 polymer ?
#
loop_
_entity_poly.entity_id
_entity_poly.type
_entity_poly.pdbx_seq_one_letter_code
_entity_poly.pdbx_strand_id
1 'polypeptide(L)'
;MPMTTSSSILQPQSFHPVFETSITADGFDNCSLNLLYTLPPIVFIDAYELANRADAYTFQYAGPPSSSNLELPVAAVAKEDASVLLSTPWATSDSSRVVELPFHVRYGPATDDEQTFVETPLSWPDVFFACPSGSDTSALPPMPASLSAPFASMSIFPVHPPPDAVPEEIIRTPVGTTADVARVELGTAVVVIASFFFLVRVARRTVRRLNSGNRVLTAREE
;
A
#
# COMPACT_ATOMS: atom_id res chain seq x y z
N MET A 1 -12.34 -16.14 -27.76
CA MET A 1 -10.94 -15.73 -28.04
C MET A 1 -10.14 -15.90 -26.76
N PRO A 2 -8.82 -16.19 -26.80
CA PRO A 2 -8.05 -16.38 -25.58
C PRO A 2 -7.93 -15.03 -24.85
N MET A 3 -8.45 -14.97 -23.63
CA MET A 3 -8.18 -13.87 -22.71
C MET A 3 -7.02 -14.29 -21.82
N THR A 4 -6.06 -13.41 -21.62
CA THR A 4 -4.92 -13.68 -20.76
C THR A 4 -4.68 -12.52 -19.81
N THR A 5 -4.22 -12.86 -18.61
CA THR A 5 -3.76 -11.90 -17.61
C THR A 5 -2.37 -12.27 -17.13
N SER A 6 -1.53 -11.29 -16.88
CA SER A 6 -0.24 -11.46 -16.22
C SER A 6 -0.04 -10.33 -15.24
N SER A 7 0.42 -10.63 -14.02
CA SER A 7 0.68 -9.58 -13.03
C SER A 7 2.10 -9.67 -12.50
N SER A 8 2.63 -8.55 -12.00
CA SER A 8 3.93 -8.48 -11.35
C SER A 8 3.98 -7.33 -10.34
N ILE A 9 4.85 -7.45 -9.33
CA ILE A 9 5.09 -6.37 -8.36
C ILE A 9 6.33 -5.57 -8.76
N LEU A 10 6.12 -4.28 -9.02
CA LEU A 10 7.20 -3.33 -9.22
C LEU A 10 7.77 -2.92 -7.86
N GLN A 11 9.11 -3.01 -7.73
CA GLN A 11 9.84 -2.67 -6.50
C GLN A 11 9.39 -3.49 -5.26
N PRO A 12 9.44 -4.83 -5.29
CA PRO A 12 8.88 -5.70 -4.24
C PRO A 12 9.57 -5.59 -2.86
N GLN A 13 10.68 -4.85 -2.77
CA GLN A 13 11.42 -4.55 -1.54
C GLN A 13 11.17 -3.13 -1.02
N SER A 14 10.29 -2.37 -1.68
CA SER A 14 9.89 -1.01 -1.29
C SER A 14 8.74 -1.06 -0.29
N PHE A 15 8.57 0.03 0.46
CA PHE A 15 7.34 0.28 1.23
C PHE A 15 6.19 0.84 0.38
N HIS A 16 6.48 1.23 -0.86
CA HIS A 16 5.52 1.79 -1.83
C HIS A 16 5.61 1.05 -3.17
N PRO A 17 5.43 -0.28 -3.19
CA PRO A 17 5.40 -1.05 -4.43
C PRO A 17 4.14 -0.76 -5.26
N VAL A 18 4.17 -1.18 -6.52
CA VAL A 18 3.03 -1.08 -7.44
C VAL A 18 2.72 -2.47 -7.98
N PHE A 19 1.46 -2.91 -7.86
CA PHE A 19 0.99 -4.12 -8.55
C PHE A 19 0.60 -3.74 -9.98
N GLU A 20 1.34 -4.24 -10.96
CA GLU A 20 1.00 -4.09 -12.36
C GLU A 20 0.28 -5.34 -12.85
N THR A 21 -0.90 -5.19 -13.43
CA THR A 21 -1.65 -6.27 -14.09
C THR A 21 -1.86 -5.91 -15.54
N SER A 22 -1.36 -6.76 -16.44
CA SER A 22 -1.54 -6.67 -17.89
C SER A 22 -2.63 -7.65 -18.33
N ILE A 23 -3.60 -7.14 -19.09
CA ILE A 23 -4.76 -7.88 -19.60
C ILE A 23 -4.73 -7.81 -21.12
N THR A 24 -4.95 -8.94 -21.79
CA THR A 24 -5.18 -9.00 -23.24
C THR A 24 -6.50 -9.70 -23.49
N ALA A 25 -7.40 -9.03 -24.19
CA ALA A 25 -8.74 -9.53 -24.49
C ALA A 25 -9.30 -8.78 -25.71
N ASP A 26 -10.04 -9.50 -26.55
CA ASP A 26 -10.69 -8.95 -27.74
C ASP A 26 -12.19 -9.27 -27.71
N GLY A 27 -13.01 -8.41 -28.34
CA GLY A 27 -14.43 -8.69 -28.57
C GLY A 27 -15.35 -8.40 -27.38
N PHE A 28 -14.93 -7.53 -26.45
CA PHE A 28 -15.78 -7.04 -25.37
C PHE A 28 -16.30 -5.64 -25.66
N ASP A 29 -17.57 -5.56 -26.05
CA ASP A 29 -18.25 -4.29 -26.32
C ASP A 29 -19.10 -3.87 -25.14
N ASN A 30 -18.96 -2.60 -24.71
CA ASN A 30 -19.75 -2.00 -23.63
C ASN A 30 -19.67 -2.77 -22.30
N CYS A 31 -18.50 -3.37 -22.02
CA CYS A 31 -18.21 -4.06 -20.78
C CYS A 31 -17.29 -3.23 -19.89
N SER A 32 -17.28 -3.50 -18.59
CA SER A 32 -16.24 -3.02 -17.68
C SER A 32 -15.23 -4.13 -17.40
N LEU A 33 -13.95 -3.76 -17.38
CA LEU A 33 -12.89 -4.58 -16.83
C LEU A 33 -12.84 -4.35 -15.31
N ASN A 34 -12.84 -5.45 -14.55
CA ASN A 34 -12.81 -5.43 -13.11
C ASN A 34 -11.67 -6.29 -12.58
N LEU A 35 -10.94 -5.76 -11.59
CA LEU A 35 -9.84 -6.44 -10.93
C LEU A 35 -10.12 -6.46 -9.43
N LEU A 36 -10.27 -7.65 -8.86
CA LEU A 36 -10.45 -7.84 -7.42
C LEU A 36 -9.12 -8.27 -6.80
N TYR A 37 -8.57 -7.44 -5.93
CA TYR A 37 -7.39 -7.72 -5.14
C TYR A 37 -7.80 -8.15 -3.73
N THR A 38 -7.12 -9.17 -3.21
CA THR A 38 -7.17 -9.57 -1.79
C THR A 38 -5.85 -9.16 -1.14
N LEU A 39 -5.93 -8.31 -0.14
CA LEU A 39 -4.78 -7.68 0.50
C LEU A 39 -4.59 -8.25 1.90
N PRO A 40 -3.43 -8.89 2.19
CA PRO A 40 -3.12 -9.35 3.53
C PRO A 40 -2.89 -8.16 4.47
N PRO A 41 -2.97 -8.32 5.81
CA PRO A 41 -2.87 -7.22 6.76
C PRO A 41 -1.61 -6.34 6.67
N ILE A 42 -0.51 -6.88 6.15
CA ILE A 42 0.74 -6.12 5.95
C ILE A 42 0.67 -5.18 4.75
N VAL A 43 -0.26 -5.38 3.83
CA VAL A 43 -0.46 -4.55 2.64
C VAL A 43 -1.74 -3.72 2.81
N PHE A 44 -1.67 -2.45 2.46
CA PHE A 44 -2.84 -1.57 2.45
C PHE A 44 -2.79 -0.61 1.27
N ILE A 45 -3.92 0.02 0.99
CA ILE A 45 -4.02 1.04 -0.06
C ILE A 45 -4.23 2.41 0.58
N ASP A 46 -3.66 3.44 -0.04
CA ASP A 46 -4.00 4.82 0.27
C ASP A 46 -5.14 5.27 -0.65
N ALA A 47 -6.33 5.46 -0.07
CA ALA A 47 -7.51 5.90 -0.80
C ALA A 47 -7.33 7.28 -1.47
N TYR A 48 -6.49 8.17 -0.91
CA TYR A 48 -6.21 9.47 -1.52
C TYR A 48 -5.31 9.32 -2.75
N GLU A 49 -4.34 8.41 -2.70
CA GLU A 49 -3.51 8.08 -3.85
C GLU A 49 -4.37 7.48 -4.99
N LEU A 50 -5.27 6.56 -4.67
CA LEU A 50 -6.18 5.98 -5.66
C LEU A 50 -7.17 7.00 -6.22
N ALA A 51 -7.63 7.97 -5.40
CA ALA A 51 -8.49 9.05 -5.87
C ALA A 51 -7.79 9.94 -6.93
N ASN A 52 -6.46 10.07 -6.87
CA ASN A 52 -5.69 10.78 -7.89
C ASN A 52 -5.57 10.02 -9.22
N ARG A 53 -6.05 8.76 -9.28
CA ARG A 53 -6.06 7.90 -10.47
C ARG A 53 -7.47 7.75 -11.08
N ALA A 54 -8.39 8.64 -10.74
CA ALA A 54 -9.78 8.60 -11.20
C ALA A 54 -9.94 8.60 -12.73
N ASP A 55 -8.97 9.13 -13.47
CA ASP A 55 -8.95 9.09 -14.95
C ASP A 55 -8.67 7.69 -15.51
N ALA A 56 -8.05 6.80 -14.72
CA ALA A 56 -7.70 5.43 -15.15
C ALA A 56 -8.75 4.40 -14.70
N TYR A 57 -9.24 4.52 -13.46
CA TYR A 57 -10.22 3.59 -12.89
C TYR A 57 -10.98 4.20 -11.72
N THR A 58 -12.10 3.55 -11.38
CA THR A 58 -12.79 3.71 -10.10
C THR A 58 -12.39 2.59 -9.15
N PHE A 59 -12.48 2.83 -7.84
CA PHE A 59 -12.16 1.80 -6.85
C PHE A 59 -13.22 1.70 -5.75
N GLN A 60 -13.35 0.50 -5.19
CA GLN A 60 -14.15 0.22 -4.00
C GLN A 60 -13.32 -0.61 -3.02
N TYR A 61 -13.57 -0.41 -1.72
CA TYR A 61 -12.84 -1.04 -0.63
C TYR A 61 -13.81 -1.77 0.30
N ALA A 62 -13.44 -2.98 0.72
CA ALA A 62 -14.14 -3.72 1.75
C ALA A 62 -13.13 -4.39 2.69
N GLY A 63 -13.21 -4.11 3.97
CA GLY A 63 -12.31 -4.69 4.96
C GLY A 63 -12.58 -4.14 6.36
N PRO A 64 -11.84 -4.64 7.37
CA PRO A 64 -11.88 -4.09 8.71
C PRO A 64 -11.59 -2.57 8.75
N PRO A 65 -12.14 -1.81 9.70
CA PRO A 65 -11.81 -0.38 9.81
C PRO A 65 -10.32 -0.08 10.06
N SER A 66 -9.58 -1.04 10.61
CA SER A 66 -8.15 -0.90 10.88
C SER A 66 -7.27 -1.09 9.64
N SER A 67 -7.72 -1.81 8.61
CA SER A 67 -6.89 -2.11 7.44
C SER A 67 -6.72 -0.92 6.50
N SER A 68 -7.59 0.10 6.58
CA SER A 68 -7.44 1.37 5.85
C SER A 68 -6.72 2.47 6.64
N ASN A 69 -6.34 2.23 7.90
CA ASN A 69 -5.63 3.22 8.70
C ASN A 69 -4.15 3.27 8.30
N LEU A 70 -3.69 4.37 7.73
CA LEU A 70 -2.32 4.50 7.20
C LEU A 70 -1.23 4.47 8.29
N GLU A 71 -1.60 4.73 9.55
CA GLU A 71 -0.65 4.95 10.66
C GLU A 71 -0.44 3.71 11.56
N LEU A 72 -1.28 2.67 11.44
CA LEU A 72 -1.19 1.51 12.31
C LEU A 72 -0.09 0.52 11.86
N PRO A 73 0.77 0.03 12.77
CA PRO A 73 1.67 -1.07 12.47
C PRO A 73 0.87 -2.37 12.28
N VAL A 74 1.46 -3.38 11.62
CA VAL A 74 0.75 -4.64 11.33
C VAL A 74 0.23 -5.34 12.59
N ALA A 75 0.94 -5.20 13.72
CA ALA A 75 0.55 -5.78 15.01
C ALA A 75 -0.72 -5.14 15.63
N ALA A 76 -1.15 -3.97 15.14
CA ALA A 76 -2.33 -3.24 15.61
C ALA A 76 -3.50 -3.28 14.60
N VAL A 77 -3.33 -3.98 13.48
CA VAL A 77 -4.37 -4.16 12.46
C VAL A 77 -5.09 -5.49 12.68
N ALA A 78 -6.32 -5.57 12.21
CA ALA A 78 -7.07 -6.82 12.24
C ALA A 78 -6.40 -7.86 11.31
N LYS A 79 -6.55 -9.15 11.60
CA LYS A 79 -5.82 -10.21 10.88
C LYS A 79 -6.52 -10.66 9.60
N GLU A 80 -7.74 -10.18 9.38
CA GLU A 80 -8.54 -10.46 8.20
C GLU A 80 -8.01 -9.67 7.00
N ASP A 81 -8.08 -10.31 5.84
CA ASP A 81 -7.72 -9.67 4.57
C ASP A 81 -8.74 -8.57 4.22
N ALA A 82 -8.27 -7.57 3.47
CA ALA A 82 -9.11 -6.58 2.83
C ALA A 82 -9.28 -6.89 1.35
N SER A 83 -10.36 -6.42 0.74
CA SER A 83 -10.63 -6.54 -0.68
C SER A 83 -10.68 -5.16 -1.34
N VAL A 84 -10.03 -5.03 -2.49
CA VAL A 84 -10.07 -3.85 -3.34
C VAL A 84 -10.58 -4.24 -4.71
N LEU A 85 -11.65 -3.59 -5.16
CA LEU A 85 -12.17 -3.76 -6.51
C LEU A 85 -11.83 -2.53 -7.33
N LEU A 86 -11.09 -2.71 -8.41
CA LEU A 86 -10.86 -1.69 -9.43
C LEU A 86 -11.80 -1.94 -10.61
N SER A 87 -12.42 -0.89 -11.13
CA SER A 87 -13.34 -0.96 -12.27
C SER A 87 -13.01 0.11 -13.29
N THR A 88 -12.84 -0.29 -14.55
CA THR A 88 -12.48 0.60 -15.66
C THR A 88 -13.26 0.22 -16.93
N PRO A 89 -13.75 1.19 -17.73
CA PRO A 89 -14.53 0.89 -18.93
C PRO A 89 -13.63 0.28 -20.02
N TRP A 90 -14.05 -0.81 -20.66
CA TRP A 90 -13.31 -1.43 -21.78
C TRP A 90 -13.88 -0.96 -23.12
N ALA A 91 -13.05 -0.36 -23.97
CA ALA A 91 -13.48 0.06 -25.30
C ALA A 91 -13.30 -1.08 -26.31
N THR A 92 -14.15 -1.13 -27.33
CA THR A 92 -14.06 -2.10 -28.44
C THR A 92 -12.70 -2.10 -29.15
N SER A 93 -12.05 -0.94 -29.18
CA SER A 93 -10.71 -0.78 -29.77
C SER A 93 -9.58 -1.31 -28.90
N ASP A 94 -9.86 -1.62 -27.63
CA ASP A 94 -8.85 -2.09 -26.70
C ASP A 94 -8.65 -3.59 -26.89
N SER A 95 -7.44 -3.96 -27.29
CA SER A 95 -6.98 -5.35 -27.31
C SER A 95 -6.13 -5.69 -26.08
N SER A 96 -5.61 -4.67 -25.39
CA SER A 96 -4.78 -4.82 -24.21
C SER A 96 -4.85 -3.60 -23.30
N ARG A 97 -4.70 -3.82 -21.99
CA ARG A 97 -4.63 -2.77 -20.98
C ARG A 97 -3.71 -3.17 -19.85
N VAL A 98 -3.00 -2.19 -19.31
CA VAL A 98 -2.24 -2.31 -18.08
C VAL A 98 -2.95 -1.52 -17.00
N VAL A 99 -3.16 -2.15 -15.84
CA VAL A 99 -3.77 -1.53 -14.65
C VAL A 99 -2.76 -1.59 -13.52
N GLU A 100 -2.54 -0.45 -12.89
CA GLU A 100 -1.63 -0.31 -11.76
C GLU A 100 -2.40 -0.06 -10.46
N LEU A 101 -2.13 -0.89 -9.45
CA LEU A 101 -2.56 -0.65 -8.08
C LEU A 101 -1.34 -0.27 -7.23
N PRO A 102 -1.13 1.01 -6.90
CA PRO A 102 -0.16 1.35 -5.87
C PRO A 102 -0.66 0.84 -4.52
N PHE A 103 0.22 0.21 -3.76
CA PHE A 103 -0.06 -0.21 -2.40
C PHE A 103 1.11 0.09 -1.49
N HIS A 104 0.82 0.13 -0.20
CA HIS A 104 1.75 0.47 0.86
C HIS A 104 1.95 -0.75 1.74
N VAL A 105 3.16 -0.91 2.24
CA VAL A 105 3.53 -2.00 3.13
C VAL A 105 3.63 -1.47 4.56
N ARG A 106 3.08 -2.19 5.53
CA ARG A 106 3.16 -1.84 6.95
C ARG A 106 4.48 -2.32 7.53
N TYR A 107 4.94 -1.61 8.56
CA TYR A 107 6.02 -2.11 9.39
C TYR A 107 5.62 -3.43 10.04
N GLY A 108 6.40 -4.47 9.72
CA GLY A 108 6.31 -5.78 10.32
C GLY A 108 6.80 -5.79 11.79
N PRO A 109 6.47 -6.83 12.56
CA PRO A 109 7.07 -7.00 13.87
C PRO A 109 8.58 -7.20 13.73
N ALA A 110 9.35 -6.76 14.74
CA ALA A 110 10.76 -7.08 14.81
C ALA A 110 10.95 -8.60 14.96
N THR A 111 12.00 -9.12 14.36
CA THR A 111 12.33 -10.56 14.37
C THR A 111 13.47 -10.83 15.34
N ASP A 112 13.39 -11.99 16.01
CA ASP A 112 14.47 -12.48 16.87
C ASP A 112 15.61 -13.13 16.08
N ASP A 113 15.33 -13.56 14.85
CA ASP A 113 16.31 -14.12 13.93
C ASP A 113 17.09 -13.02 13.18
N GLU A 114 18.27 -13.36 12.63
CA GLU A 114 19.01 -12.50 11.67
C GLU A 114 18.24 -12.23 10.35
N GLN A 115 16.96 -12.63 10.28
CA GLN A 115 16.06 -12.28 9.20
C GLN A 115 15.87 -10.75 9.17
N THR A 116 16.27 -10.14 8.06
CA THR A 116 16.11 -8.70 7.83
C THR A 116 14.85 -8.37 7.03
N PHE A 117 14.14 -9.40 6.56
CA PHE A 117 12.93 -9.28 5.76
C PHE A 117 11.88 -10.30 6.19
N VAL A 118 10.62 -9.93 6.07
CA VAL A 118 9.46 -10.83 6.08
C VAL A 118 8.94 -10.96 4.66
N GLU A 119 8.88 -12.19 4.17
CA GLU A 119 8.27 -12.51 2.87
C GLU A 119 6.77 -12.70 3.07
N THR A 120 5.95 -11.99 2.31
CA THR A 120 4.50 -12.15 2.31
C THR A 120 4.02 -12.47 0.90
N PRO A 121 3.35 -13.61 0.69
CA PRO A 121 2.74 -13.90 -0.59
C PRO A 121 1.56 -12.97 -0.86
N LEU A 122 1.42 -12.55 -2.11
CA LEU A 122 0.31 -11.78 -2.60
C LEU A 122 -0.21 -12.42 -3.89
N SER A 123 -1.43 -12.91 -3.85
CA SER A 123 -2.07 -13.52 -5.02
C SER A 123 -2.31 -12.48 -6.11
N TRP A 124 -2.27 -12.91 -7.37
CA TRP A 124 -2.74 -12.10 -8.49
C TRP A 124 -4.22 -11.73 -8.31
N PRO A 125 -4.67 -10.59 -8.85
CA PRO A 125 -6.07 -10.22 -8.78
C PRO A 125 -6.95 -11.18 -9.58
N ASP A 126 -8.17 -11.41 -9.09
CA ASP A 126 -9.21 -12.02 -9.91
C ASP A 126 -9.68 -10.99 -10.94
N VAL A 127 -9.41 -11.29 -12.22
CA VAL A 127 -9.74 -10.41 -13.33
C VAL A 127 -11.00 -10.92 -14.03
N PHE A 128 -11.97 -10.05 -14.27
CA PHE A 128 -13.19 -10.41 -15.00
C PHE A 128 -13.79 -9.22 -15.76
N PHE A 129 -14.46 -9.52 -16.87
CA PHE A 129 -15.32 -8.57 -17.55
C PHE A 129 -16.75 -8.69 -17.03
N ALA A 130 -17.40 -7.54 -16.81
CA ALA A 130 -18.83 -7.46 -16.52
C ALA A 130 -19.55 -6.73 -17.66
N CYS A 131 -20.50 -7.40 -18.29
CA CYS A 131 -21.21 -6.90 -19.46
C CYS A 131 -22.73 -6.81 -19.18
N PRO A 132 -23.43 -5.74 -19.60
CA PRO A 132 -24.88 -5.60 -19.42
C PRO A 132 -25.72 -6.64 -20.19
N SER A 133 -25.15 -7.30 -21.18
CA SER A 133 -25.86 -8.26 -22.04
C SER A 133 -24.91 -9.35 -22.51
N GLY A 134 -25.16 -10.59 -22.09
CA GLY A 134 -24.40 -11.77 -22.51
C GLY A 134 -25.15 -13.06 -22.14
N SER A 135 -24.97 -14.14 -22.90
CA SER A 135 -25.59 -15.44 -22.60
C SER A 135 -24.78 -16.29 -21.62
N ASP A 136 -23.50 -15.99 -21.45
CA ASP A 136 -22.62 -16.68 -20.51
C ASP A 136 -22.62 -15.95 -19.16
N THR A 137 -22.94 -16.70 -18.11
CA THR A 137 -22.88 -16.25 -16.72
C THR A 137 -21.99 -17.21 -15.95
N SER A 138 -20.71 -16.89 -15.87
CA SER A 138 -19.83 -17.53 -14.88
C SER A 138 -20.09 -16.96 -13.49
N ALA A 139 -19.74 -17.71 -12.45
CA ALA A 139 -19.81 -17.19 -11.09
C ALA A 139 -18.80 -16.04 -10.90
N LEU A 140 -19.19 -15.03 -10.12
CA LEU A 140 -18.26 -14.00 -9.65
C LEU A 140 -17.16 -14.64 -8.79
N PRO A 141 -15.94 -14.08 -8.79
CA PRO A 141 -14.94 -14.51 -7.83
C PRO A 141 -15.44 -14.25 -6.38
N PRO A 142 -14.98 -15.04 -5.40
CA PRO A 142 -15.37 -14.87 -4.00
C PRO A 142 -15.02 -13.46 -3.52
N MET A 143 -16.04 -12.65 -3.20
CA MET A 143 -15.85 -11.27 -2.74
C MET A 143 -16.93 -10.85 -1.74
N PRO A 144 -16.67 -9.83 -0.89
CA PRO A 144 -17.68 -9.26 0.00
C PRO A 144 -18.94 -8.81 -0.75
N ALA A 145 -20.10 -8.97 -0.10
CA ALA A 145 -21.40 -8.64 -0.69
C ALA A 145 -21.52 -7.17 -1.14
N SER A 146 -20.83 -6.26 -0.46
CA SER A 146 -20.77 -4.85 -0.85
C SER A 146 -20.09 -4.62 -2.20
N LEU A 147 -19.12 -5.47 -2.56
CA LEU A 147 -18.39 -5.38 -3.83
C LEU A 147 -19.12 -6.14 -4.95
N SER A 148 -19.85 -7.21 -4.64
CA SER A 148 -20.56 -8.00 -5.65
C SER A 148 -21.92 -7.45 -6.06
N ALA A 149 -22.57 -6.64 -5.21
CA ALA A 149 -23.91 -6.11 -5.45
C ALA A 149 -24.10 -5.42 -6.83
N PRO A 150 -23.14 -4.60 -7.34
CA PRO A 150 -23.28 -3.96 -8.65
C PRO A 150 -23.36 -4.94 -9.83
N PHE A 151 -22.88 -6.17 -9.65
CA PHE A 151 -22.77 -7.17 -10.71
C PHE A 151 -23.91 -8.19 -10.74
N ALA A 152 -24.90 -8.08 -9.83
CA ALA A 152 -25.96 -9.07 -9.67
C ALA A 152 -26.81 -9.34 -10.93
N SER A 153 -26.81 -8.42 -11.89
CA SER A 153 -27.55 -8.52 -13.16
C SER A 153 -26.65 -8.46 -14.40
N MET A 154 -25.34 -8.66 -14.22
CA MET A 154 -24.34 -8.61 -15.29
C MET A 154 -23.91 -10.00 -15.73
N SER A 155 -23.51 -10.13 -16.99
CA SER A 155 -22.81 -11.31 -17.50
C SER A 155 -21.33 -11.21 -17.16
N ILE A 156 -20.79 -12.26 -16.56
CA ILE A 156 -19.42 -12.28 -16.03
C ILE A 156 -18.55 -13.21 -16.85
N PHE A 157 -17.41 -12.68 -17.30
CA PHE A 157 -16.40 -13.41 -18.08
C PHE A 157 -15.07 -13.35 -17.35
N PRO A 158 -14.68 -14.40 -16.61
CA PRO A 158 -13.40 -14.43 -15.91
C PRO A 158 -12.24 -14.51 -16.90
N VAL A 159 -11.14 -13.84 -16.56
CA VAL A 159 -9.87 -13.88 -17.27
C VAL A 159 -8.90 -14.67 -16.42
N HIS A 160 -8.47 -15.82 -16.91
CA HIS A 160 -7.57 -16.70 -16.17
C HIS A 160 -6.10 -16.43 -16.53
N PRO A 161 -5.19 -16.62 -15.56
CA PRO A 161 -3.76 -16.69 -15.85
C PRO A 161 -3.44 -17.79 -16.88
N PRO A 162 -2.33 -17.67 -17.63
CA PRO A 162 -1.80 -18.77 -18.43
C PRO A 162 -1.64 -20.06 -17.59
N PRO A 163 -1.81 -21.26 -18.17
CA PRO A 163 -1.75 -22.53 -17.43
C PRO A 163 -0.44 -22.77 -16.67
N ASP A 164 0.67 -22.22 -17.17
CA ASP A 164 2.01 -22.37 -16.58
C ASP A 164 2.37 -21.21 -15.62
N ALA A 165 1.47 -20.25 -15.41
CA ALA A 165 1.70 -19.13 -14.51
C ALA A 165 1.50 -19.55 -13.05
N VAL A 166 2.36 -19.03 -12.16
CA VAL A 166 2.16 -19.08 -10.71
C VAL A 166 1.51 -17.76 -10.31
N PRO A 167 0.21 -17.73 -9.98
CA PRO A 167 -0.54 -16.48 -9.78
C PRO A 167 -0.30 -15.89 -8.38
N GLU A 168 0.96 -15.78 -7.99
CA GLU A 168 1.39 -15.30 -6.69
C GLU A 168 2.73 -14.58 -6.82
N GLU A 169 2.83 -13.44 -6.16
CA GLU A 169 4.02 -12.61 -6.09
C GLU A 169 4.49 -12.52 -4.63
N ILE A 170 5.79 -12.29 -4.41
CA ILE A 170 6.35 -12.18 -3.05
C ILE A 170 6.75 -10.74 -2.76
N ILE A 171 6.16 -10.17 -1.72
CA ILE A 171 6.59 -8.88 -1.14
C ILE A 171 7.62 -9.15 -0.06
N ARG A 172 8.71 -8.39 -0.09
CA ARG A 172 9.79 -8.47 0.90
C ARG A 172 9.79 -7.22 1.74
N THR A 173 9.21 -7.33 2.94
CA THR A 173 9.10 -6.20 3.87
C THR A 173 10.32 -6.18 4.77
N PRO A 174 11.13 -5.11 4.79
CA PRO A 174 12.25 -5.04 5.71
C PRO A 174 11.73 -4.92 7.15
N VAL A 175 12.35 -5.67 8.07
CA VAL A 175 12.02 -5.70 9.49
C VAL A 175 13.26 -5.45 10.33
N GLY A 176 13.07 -4.88 11.52
CA GLY A 176 14.14 -4.72 12.50
C GLY A 176 14.45 -6.03 13.20
N THR A 177 15.69 -6.19 13.66
CA THR A 177 16.08 -7.30 14.54
C THR A 177 16.03 -6.86 16.01
N THR A 178 15.55 -7.74 16.89
CA THR A 178 15.56 -7.47 18.34
C THR A 178 16.98 -7.46 18.92
N ALA A 179 17.96 -8.04 18.22
CA ALA A 179 19.36 -8.06 18.62
C ALA A 179 19.99 -6.64 18.69
N ASP A 180 19.47 -5.68 17.93
CA ASP A 180 19.99 -4.31 17.91
C ASP A 180 19.35 -3.39 18.96
N VAL A 181 18.29 -3.84 19.66
CA VAL A 181 17.52 -3.01 20.60
C VAL A 181 18.42 -2.36 21.65
N ALA A 182 19.26 -3.13 22.34
CA ALA A 182 20.13 -2.61 23.39
C ALA A 182 21.12 -1.55 22.85
N ARG A 183 21.61 -1.71 21.61
CA ARG A 183 22.52 -0.75 20.98
C ARG A 183 21.79 0.54 20.61
N VAL A 184 20.60 0.41 20.04
CA VAL A 184 19.75 1.55 19.63
C VAL A 184 19.32 2.36 20.86
N GLU A 185 18.90 1.69 21.93
CA GLU A 185 18.51 2.35 23.19
C GLU A 185 19.67 3.12 23.81
N LEU A 186 20.83 2.48 23.95
CA LEU A 186 22.02 3.12 24.50
C LEU A 186 22.46 4.31 23.64
N GLY A 187 22.54 4.13 22.32
CA GLY A 187 22.90 5.20 21.39
C GLY A 187 21.94 6.38 21.48
N THR A 188 20.63 6.11 21.51
CA THR A 188 19.60 7.14 21.66
C THR A 188 19.73 7.89 22.97
N ALA A 189 19.93 7.18 24.09
CA ALA A 189 20.12 7.78 25.40
C ALA A 189 21.35 8.72 25.43
N VAL A 190 22.48 8.27 24.86
CA VAL A 190 23.70 9.08 24.75
C VAL A 190 23.46 10.35 23.94
N VAL A 191 22.80 10.24 22.78
CA VAL A 191 22.50 11.39 21.90
C VAL A 191 21.57 12.38 22.59
N VAL A 192 20.53 11.90 23.29
CA VAL A 192 19.60 12.75 24.05
C VAL A 192 20.32 13.50 25.15
N ILE A 193 21.17 12.81 25.93
CA ILE A 193 21.96 13.44 27.00
C ILE A 193 22.94 14.47 26.44
N ALA A 194 23.65 14.16 25.36
CA ALA A 194 24.55 15.09 24.69
C ALA A 194 23.80 16.34 24.19
N SER A 195 22.63 16.15 23.58
CA SER A 195 21.77 17.23 23.11
C SER A 195 21.30 18.12 24.27
N PHE A 196 20.92 17.52 25.41
CA PHE A 196 20.57 18.26 26.61
C PHE A 196 21.73 19.15 27.10
N PHE A 197 22.93 18.59 27.24
CA PHE A 197 24.10 19.38 27.67
C PHE A 197 24.47 20.48 26.68
N PHE A 198 24.32 20.21 25.37
CA PHE A 198 24.50 21.21 24.33
C PHE A 198 23.51 22.37 24.50
N LEU A 199 22.22 22.09 24.69
CA LEU A 199 21.19 23.11 24.92
C LEU A 199 21.46 23.93 26.18
N VAL A 200 21.87 23.29 27.29
CA VAL A 200 22.25 24.01 28.52
C VAL A 200 23.44 24.94 28.27
N ARG A 201 24.45 24.47 27.54
CA ARG A 201 25.61 25.29 27.17
C ARG A 201 25.21 26.49 26.32
N VAL A 202 24.37 26.28 25.31
CA VAL A 202 23.87 27.36 24.43
C VAL A 202 23.06 28.37 25.23
N ALA A 203 22.13 27.91 26.08
CA ALA A 203 21.34 28.78 26.95
C ALA A 203 22.22 29.63 27.88
N ARG A 204 23.23 29.02 28.53
CA ARG A 204 24.20 29.74 29.37
C ARG A 204 24.96 30.80 28.59
N ARG A 205 25.40 30.49 27.36
CA ARG A 205 26.09 31.44 26.49
C ARG A 205 25.18 32.61 26.11
N THR A 206 23.91 32.33 25.81
CA THR A 206 22.91 33.36 25.49
C THR A 206 22.63 34.28 26.68
N VAL A 207 22.43 33.72 27.88
CA VAL A 207 22.23 34.52 29.10
C VAL A 207 23.44 35.41 29.38
N ARG A 208 24.66 34.89 29.26
CA ARG A 208 25.88 35.70 29.42
C ARG A 208 25.94 36.85 28.41
N ARG A 209 25.57 36.61 27.15
CA ARG A 209 25.52 37.64 26.10
C ARG A 209 24.50 38.75 26.41
N LEU A 210 23.29 38.36 26.83
CA LEU A 210 22.24 39.32 27.19
C LEU A 210 22.66 40.18 28.40
N ASN A 211 23.25 39.55 29.42
CA ASN A 211 23.75 40.26 30.60
C ASN A 211 24.92 41.21 30.26
N SER A 212 25.80 40.84 29.32
CA SER A 212 26.85 41.76 28.86
C SER A 212 26.31 42.94 28.05
N GLY A 213 25.24 42.75 27.27
CA GLY A 213 24.62 43.83 26.49
C GLY A 213 23.93 44.87 27.37
N ASN A 214 23.20 44.44 28.41
CA ASN A 214 22.54 45.37 29.34
C ASN A 214 23.54 46.24 30.10
N ARG A 215 24.71 45.70 30.48
CA ARG A 215 25.76 46.46 31.17
C ARG A 215 26.34 47.60 30.32
N VAL A 216 26.40 47.43 28.99
CA VAL A 216 26.90 48.47 28.07
C VAL A 216 25.89 49.60 27.88
N LEU A 217 24.58 49.30 27.93
CA LEU A 217 23.54 50.33 27.82
C LEU A 217 23.47 51.20 29.08
N THR A 218 23.53 50.60 30.27
CA THR A 218 23.55 51.37 31.53
C THR A 218 24.79 52.24 31.70
N ALA A 219 25.93 51.85 31.13
CA ALA A 219 27.17 52.65 31.20
C ALA A 219 27.22 53.81 30.18
N ARG A 220 26.22 53.94 29.31
CA ARG A 220 26.10 55.06 28.33
C ARG A 220 25.12 56.14 28.77
N GLU A 221 24.39 55.91 29.87
CA GLU A 221 23.43 56.86 30.45
C GLU A 221 24.03 57.66 31.62
N GLU A 222 25.30 57.41 31.99
CA GLU A 222 26.11 58.21 32.92
C GLU A 222 27.14 59.06 32.15
#